data_AF-A0A840APM8-F1
#
_entry.id   AF-A0A840APM8-F1
#
_cell.length_a   1.000
_cell.length_b   1.000
_cell.length_c   1.000
_cell.angle_alpha   90.00
_cell.angle_beta   90.00
_cell.angle_gamma   90.00
#
_symmetry.space_group_name_H-M   'P 1'
#
loop_
_entity.id
_entity.type
_entity.pdbx_description
1 polymer ?
#
loop_
_entity_poly.entity_id
_entity_poly.type
_entity_poly.pdbx_seq_one_letter_code
_entity_poly.pdbx_strand_id
1 'polypeptide(L)'
;HTVRSFVEKAFAEVGTTLEWKGVGVEEKGVCTKTGKVLVEIDPRYFRPTEVDLLIGDPAKAHAKLGWKHETGIDGLVKDMMAADLLIMANAPVLHNA
;
A
#
# COMPACT_ATOMS: atom_id res chain seq x y z
N HIS A 1 6.75 -7.11 -5.09
CA HIS A 1 5.92 -6.57 -3.99
C HIS A 1 4.48 -6.96 -4.23
N THR A 2 3.73 -7.26 -3.18
CA THR A 2 2.28 -7.49 -3.23
C THR A 2 1.54 -6.29 -2.68
N VAL A 3 0.23 -6.18 -2.97
CA VAL A 3 -0.63 -5.16 -2.35
C VAL A 3 -0.57 -5.25 -0.82
N ARG A 4 -0.59 -6.47 -0.26
CA ARG A 4 -0.40 -6.71 1.19
C ARG A 4 0.88 -6.06 1.71
N SER A 5 2.02 -6.34 1.07
CA SER A 5 3.30 -5.80 1.52
C SER A 5 3.38 -4.27 1.43
N PHE A 6 2.63 -3.66 0.50
CA PHE A 6 2.53 -2.21 0.38
C PHE A 6 1.73 -1.62 1.55
N VAL A 7 0.59 -2.23 1.88
CA VAL A 7 -0.25 -1.85 3.02
C VAL A 7 0.53 -1.95 4.33
N GLU A 8 1.27 -3.05 4.55
CA GLU A 8 2.10 -3.23 5.74
C GLU A 8 3.17 -2.15 5.88
N LYS A 9 3.87 -1.82 4.79
CA LYS A 9 4.88 -0.74 4.77
C LYS A 9 4.25 0.63 5.06
N ALA A 10 3.09 0.92 4.48
CA ALA A 10 2.37 2.17 4.72
C ALA A 10 1.98 2.33 6.20
N PHE A 11 1.43 1.29 6.84
CA PHE A 11 1.12 1.33 8.28
C PHE A 11 2.36 1.43 9.17
N ALA A 12 3.50 0.86 8.74
CA ALA A 12 4.75 0.96 9.47
C ALA A 12 5.26 2.42 9.56
N GLU A 13 5.04 3.25 8.53
CA GLU A 13 5.39 4.69 8.55
C GLU A 13 4.67 5.47 9.66
N VAL A 14 3.51 4.98 10.14
CA VAL A 14 2.76 5.53 11.27
C VAL A 14 2.88 4.67 12.54
N GLY A 15 3.92 3.85 12.62
CA GLY A 15 4.23 3.04 13.80
C GLY A 15 3.20 1.94 14.11
N THR A 16 2.44 1.51 13.11
CA THR A 16 1.40 0.49 13.23
C THR A 16 1.85 -0.81 12.56
N THR A 17 1.77 -1.92 13.27
CA THR A 17 2.04 -3.25 12.74
C THR A 17 0.73 -4.02 12.63
N LEU A 18 0.45 -4.54 11.43
CA LEU A 18 -0.72 -5.35 11.16
C LEU A 18 -0.43 -6.84 11.37
N GLU A 19 -1.41 -7.54 11.91
CA GLU A 19 -1.52 -8.99 11.94
C GLU A 19 -2.72 -9.39 11.08
N TRP A 20 -2.53 -10.28 10.11
CA TRP A 20 -3.59 -10.72 9.22
C TRP A 20 -4.31 -11.96 9.79
N LYS A 21 -5.64 -11.90 9.86
CA LYS A 21 -6.49 -12.98 10.38
C LYS A 21 -7.61 -13.28 9.41
N GLY A 22 -7.95 -14.55 9.25
CA GLY A 22 -8.91 -15.01 8.25
C GLY A 22 -8.27 -15.28 6.89
N VAL A 23 -9.09 -15.58 5.89
CA VAL A 23 -8.65 -15.92 4.53
C VAL A 23 -9.67 -15.41 3.51
N GLY A 24 -9.20 -15.09 2.29
CA GLY A 24 -10.07 -14.61 1.22
C GLY A 24 -10.83 -13.35 1.63
N VAL A 25 -12.12 -13.29 1.34
CA VAL A 25 -12.97 -12.12 1.63
C VAL A 25 -13.17 -11.86 3.13
N GLU A 26 -12.96 -12.87 3.98
CA GLU A 26 -13.05 -12.76 5.43
C GLU A 26 -11.72 -12.35 6.09
N GLU A 27 -10.67 -12.15 5.29
CA GLU A 27 -9.37 -11.72 5.82
C GLU A 27 -9.40 -10.26 6.27
N LYS A 28 -8.77 -10.00 7.43
CA LYS A 28 -8.69 -8.69 8.06
C LYS A 28 -7.28 -8.38 8.53
N GLY A 29 -6.86 -7.12 8.36
CA GLY A 29 -5.64 -6.57 8.94
C GLY A 29 -5.93 -5.95 10.30
N VAL A 30 -5.41 -6.55 11.36
CA VAL A 30 -5.65 -6.14 12.76
C VAL A 30 -4.40 -5.47 13.32
N CYS A 31 -4.55 -4.29 13.92
CA CYS A 31 -3.45 -3.62 14.60
C CYS A 31 -3.03 -4.41 15.85
N THR A 32 -1.78 -4.88 15.86
CA THR A 32 -1.20 -5.65 16.97
C THR A 32 -1.23 -4.90 18.32
N LYS A 33 -1.10 -3.57 18.30
CA LYS A 33 -1.07 -2.74 19.52
C LYS A 33 -2.45 -2.49 20.11
N THR A 34 -3.47 -2.35 19.27
CA THR A 34 -4.80 -1.88 19.69
C THR A 34 -5.89 -2.93 19.56
N GLY A 35 -5.64 -4.03 18.84
CA GLY A 35 -6.65 -5.03 18.49
C GLY A 35 -7.71 -4.56 17.50
N LYS A 36 -7.64 -3.30 17.02
CA LYS A 36 -8.60 -2.75 16.06
C LYS A 36 -8.37 -3.33 14.67
N VAL A 37 -9.46 -3.64 13.98
CA VAL A 37 -9.44 -3.93 12.54
C VAL A 37 -9.21 -2.61 11.80
N LEU A 38 -8.17 -2.56 10.97
CA LEU A 38 -7.80 -1.37 10.18
C LEU A 38 -7.91 -1.61 8.67
N VAL A 39 -7.96 -2.87 8.25
CA VAL A 39 -8.10 -3.28 6.84
C VAL A 39 -9.08 -4.43 6.76
N GLU A 40 -10.03 -4.35 5.82
CA GLU A 40 -10.97 -5.42 5.49
C GLU A 40 -11.00 -5.60 3.96
N ILE A 41 -11.37 -6.79 3.51
CA ILE A 41 -11.47 -7.11 2.09
C ILE A 41 -12.93 -7.03 1.67
N ASP A 42 -13.22 -6.18 0.69
CA ASP A 42 -14.56 -6.06 0.13
C ASP A 42 -14.58 -6.62 -1.31
N PRO A 43 -15.40 -7.66 -1.58
CA PRO A 43 -15.52 -8.27 -2.91
C PRO A 43 -15.88 -7.27 -4.02
N ARG A 44 -16.49 -6.13 -3.69
CA ARG A 44 -16.84 -5.09 -4.67
C ARG A 44 -15.62 -4.50 -5.38
N TYR A 45 -14.43 -4.58 -4.79
CA TYR A 45 -13.19 -4.11 -5.42
C TYR A 45 -12.52 -5.16 -6.33
N PHE A 46 -13.03 -6.39 -6.38
CA PHE A 46 -12.47 -7.44 -7.24
C PHE A 46 -12.90 -7.21 -8.69
N ARG A 47 -11.97 -7.37 -9.63
CA ARG A 47 -12.26 -7.20 -11.04
C ARG A 47 -12.62 -8.55 -11.67
N PRO A 48 -13.56 -8.60 -12.63
CA PRO A 48 -13.87 -9.84 -13.35
C PRO A 48 -12.68 -10.47 -14.08
N THR A 49 -11.65 -9.66 -14.36
CA THR A 49 -10.39 -10.07 -14.96
C THR A 49 -9.26 -9.48 -14.13
N GLU A 50 -8.58 -10.33 -13.37
CA GLU A 50 -7.41 -9.95 -12.58
C GLU A 50 -6.13 -10.20 -13.35
N VAL A 51 -5.10 -9.42 -13.01
CA VAL A 51 -3.74 -9.61 -13.52
C VAL A 51 -2.85 -9.93 -12.33
N ASP A 52 -2.46 -11.21 -12.20
CA ASP A 52 -1.74 -11.69 -11.02
C ASP A 52 -0.35 -11.07 -10.86
N LEU A 53 0.33 -10.79 -11.98
CA LEU A 53 1.70 -10.33 -11.97
C LEU A 53 2.02 -9.42 -13.14
N LEU A 54 2.60 -8.26 -12.83
CA LEU A 54 3.19 -7.34 -13.79
C LEU A 54 4.64 -7.08 -13.39
N ILE A 55 5.58 -7.52 -14.22
CA ILE A 55 7.01 -7.26 -14.05
C ILE A 55 7.56 -6.80 -15.40
N GLY A 56 7.98 -5.54 -15.46
CA GLY A 56 8.65 -4.98 -16.62
C GLY A 56 10.14 -5.29 -16.61
N ASP A 57 10.72 -5.53 -17.79
CA ASP A 57 12.16 -5.58 -18.00
C ASP A 57 12.66 -4.28 -18.66
N PRO A 58 13.32 -3.39 -17.91
CA PRO A 58 13.83 -2.12 -18.45
C PRO A 58 15.20 -2.24 -19.13
N ALA A 59 15.75 -3.44 -19.37
CA ALA A 59 17.10 -3.63 -19.90
C ALA A 59 17.37 -2.84 -21.20
N LYS A 60 16.38 -2.74 -22.09
CA LYS A 60 16.50 -1.94 -23.33
C LYS A 60 16.67 -0.44 -23.05
N ALA A 61 15.94 0.10 -22.09
CA ALA A 61 16.04 1.51 -21.72
C ALA A 61 17.39 1.79 -21.03
N HIS A 62 17.82 0.91 -20.13
CA HIS A 62 19.16 0.96 -19.52
C HIS A 62 20.26 0.98 -20.59
N ALA A 63 20.23 0.04 -21.53
CA ALA A 63 21.28 -0.10 -22.54
C ALA A 63 21.35 1.06 -23.54
N LYS A 64 20.19 1.60 -23.96
CA LYS A 64 20.12 2.63 -25.01
C LYS A 64 20.15 4.05 -24.48
N LEU A 65 19.61 4.27 -23.28
CA LEU A 65 19.38 5.61 -22.73
C LEU A 65 20.21 5.86 -21.47
N GLY A 66 20.84 4.83 -20.89
CA GLY A 66 21.46 4.93 -19.57
C GLY A 66 20.46 5.16 -18.42
N TRP A 67 19.16 5.22 -18.73
CA TRP A 67 18.09 5.46 -17.77
C TRP A 67 18.06 4.35 -16.73
N LYS A 68 17.86 4.69 -15.46
CA LYS A 68 17.57 3.76 -14.36
C LYS A 68 16.53 4.40 -13.44
N HIS A 69 15.69 3.60 -12.79
CA HIS A 69 14.82 4.13 -11.75
C HIS A 69 15.67 4.52 -10.52
N GLU A 70 15.35 5.65 -9.91
CA GLU A 70 16.04 6.14 -8.71
C GLU A 70 15.27 5.79 -7.43
N THR A 71 13.94 5.80 -7.52
CA THR A 71 13.05 5.52 -6.40
C THR A 71 12.71 4.03 -6.35
N GLY A 72 13.05 3.39 -5.24
CA GLY A 72 12.58 2.03 -4.89
C GLY A 72 11.23 2.08 -4.17
N ILE A 73 10.65 0.91 -3.90
CA ILE A 73 9.31 0.82 -3.28
C ILE A 73 9.24 1.50 -1.90
N ASP A 74 10.29 1.36 -1.08
CA ASP A 74 10.30 1.89 0.29
C ASP A 74 10.36 3.42 0.27
N GLY A 75 11.15 3.98 -0.65
CA GLY A 75 11.18 5.42 -0.89
C GLY A 75 9.83 5.95 -1.38
N LEU A 76 9.21 5.25 -2.33
CA LEU A 76 7.88 5.62 -2.83
C LEU A 76 6.82 5.60 -1.71
N VAL A 77 6.76 4.56 -0.89
CA VAL A 77 5.82 4.47 0.22
C VAL A 77 6.03 5.62 1.21
N LYS A 78 7.29 5.88 1.57
CA LYS A 78 7.64 6.97 2.49
C LYS A 78 7.19 8.34 1.95
N ASP A 79 7.47 8.62 0.68
CA ASP A 79 7.10 9.90 0.04
C ASP A 79 5.58 10.08 0.00
N MET A 80 4.83 9.04 -0.37
CA MET A 80 3.37 9.07 -0.41
C MET A 80 2.78 9.28 0.99
N MET A 81 3.24 8.52 1.99
CA MET A 81 2.75 8.63 3.38
C MET A 81 3.04 10.01 3.98
N ALA A 82 4.25 10.54 3.77
CA ALA A 82 4.60 11.87 4.25
C ALA A 82 3.70 12.96 3.65
N ALA A 83 3.41 12.87 2.36
CA ALA A 83 2.52 13.81 1.67
C ALA A 83 1.08 13.73 2.21
N ASP A 84 0.50 12.54 2.33
CA ASP A 84 -0.87 12.38 2.82
C ASP A 84 -1.02 12.81 4.28
N LEU A 85 -0.04 12.51 5.14
CA LEU A 85 -0.03 12.97 6.52
C LEU A 85 0.02 14.50 6.62
N LEU A 86 0.81 15.15 5.76
CA LEU A 86 0.87 16.61 5.69
C LEU A 86 -0.48 17.21 5.23
N ILE A 87 -1.11 16.61 4.22
CA ILE A 87 -2.42 17.08 3.71
C ILE A 87 -3.47 16.93 4.82
N MET A 88 -3.56 15.75 5.44
CA MET A 88 -4.58 15.45 6.45
C MET A 88 -4.41 16.24 7.75
N ALA A 89 -3.19 16.65 8.09
CA ALA A 89 -2.96 17.54 9.22
C ALA A 89 -3.49 18.98 8.99
N ASN A 90 -3.55 19.44 7.74
CA ASN A 90 -3.90 20.82 7.40
C ASN A 90 -5.32 20.99 6.83
N ALA A 91 -5.88 19.93 6.24
CA ALA A 91 -7.22 19.93 5.68
C ALA A 91 -7.90 18.57 5.97
N PRO A 92 -8.20 18.27 7.25
CA PRO A 92 -8.88 17.03 7.58
C PRO A 92 -10.21 16.99 6.83
N VAL A 93 -10.46 15.88 6.13
CA VAL A 93 -11.77 15.64 5.52
C VAL A 93 -12.77 15.54 6.68
N LEU A 94 -13.61 16.55 6.85
CA LEU A 94 -14.76 16.51 7.75
C LEU A 94 -15.65 15.37 7.29
N HIS A 95 -15.64 14.27 8.05
CA HIS A 95 -16.62 13.22 7.87
C HIS A 95 -17.94 13.71 8.48
N ASN A 96 -18.74 14.42 7.67
CA ASN A 96 -20.18 14.44 7.88
C ASN A 96 -20.73 13.20 7.18
N ALA A 97 -20.89 12.13 7.96
CA ALA A 97 -21.77 11.00 7.68
C ALA A 97 -22.49 10.63 8.98
#